data_AF-A0A4Q2UWP9-F1
#
_entry.id   AF-A0A4Q2UWP9-F1
#
_cell.length_a   1.000
_cell.length_b   1.000
_cell.length_c   1.000
_cell.angle_alpha   90.00
_cell.angle_beta   90.00
_cell.angle_gamma   90.00
#
_symmetry.space_group_name_H-M   'P 1'
#
loop_
_entity.id
_entity.type
_entity.pdbx_description
1 polymer ?
#
loop_
_entity_poly.entity_id
_entity_poly.type
_entity_poly.pdbx_seq_one_letter_code
_entity_poly.pdbx_strand_id
1 'polypeptide(L)' 'MEHFLFRCTRWEAERDAMRRVGQNMMGNLSFFLGGKSASDGAKWRPNLEAVRATVKFAMATGRLSQEGV' A
#
# COMPACT_ATOMS: atom_id res chain seq x y z
N MET A 1 -18.43 -7.39 6.52
CA MET A 1 -18.17 -7.98 5.20
C MET A 1 -16.78 -7.55 4.78
N GLU A 2 -15.79 -8.43 4.87
CA GLU A 2 -14.42 -8.09 4.45
C GLU A 2 -14.40 -7.94 2.92
N HIS A 3 -13.87 -6.83 2.44
CA HIS A 3 -13.84 -6.48 1.02
C HIS A 3 -13.12 -7.59 0.21
N PHE A 4 -13.62 -7.94 -0.97
CA PHE A 4 -13.03 -8.98 -1.83
C PHE A 4 -11.54 -8.72 -2.17
N LEU A 5 -11.13 -7.45 -2.09
CA LEU A 5 -9.75 -6.99 -2.24
C LEU A 5 -8.80 -7.62 -1.20
N PHE A 6 -9.31 -7.97 -0.01
CA PHE A 6 -8.54 -8.58 1.08
C PHE A 6 -8.54 -10.12 1.06
N ARG A 7 -9.44 -10.77 0.31
CA ARG A 7 -9.54 -12.25 0.19
C ARG A 7 -9.06 -12.83 -1.14
N CYS A 8 -8.63 -11.99 -2.08
CA CYS A 8 -8.07 -12.48 -3.33
C CYS A 8 -6.78 -13.27 -3.06
N THR A 9 -6.74 -14.56 -3.41
CA THR A 9 -5.55 -15.42 -3.23
C THR A 9 -4.53 -15.26 -4.35
N ARG A 10 -4.94 -14.74 -5.51
CA ARG A 10 -4.08 -14.55 -6.70
C ARG A 10 -2.85 -13.68 -6.44
N TRP A 11 -2.96 -12.70 -5.54
CA TRP A 11 -1.86 -11.76 -5.22
C TRP A 11 -1.48 -11.81 -3.74
N GLU A 12 -1.63 -12.98 -3.13
CA GLU A 12 -1.39 -13.15 -1.70
C GLU A 12 0.09 -12.97 -1.36
N ALA A 13 0.98 -13.51 -2.20
CA ALA A 13 2.43 -13.38 -2.05
C ALA A 13 2.89 -11.92 -2.17
N GLU A 14 2.37 -11.18 -3.16
CA GLU A 14 2.67 -9.77 -3.38
C GLU A 14 2.11 -8.88 -2.26
N ARG A 15 1.01 -9.31 -1.63
CA ARG A 15 0.43 -8.64 -0.45
C ARG A 15 1.16 -8.94 0.85
N ASP A 16 1.99 -9.97 0.93
CA ASP A 16 2.69 -10.32 2.18
C ASP A 16 3.57 -9.17 2.67
N ALA A 17 4.27 -8.50 1.76
CA ALA A 17 5.04 -7.30 2.07
C ALA A 17 4.15 -6.18 2.62
N MET A 18 2.99 -5.92 2.00
CA MET A 18 2.04 -4.93 2.51
C MET A 18 1.46 -5.32 3.87
N ARG A 19 1.20 -6.61 4.12
CA ARG A 19 0.72 -7.12 5.42
C ARG A 19 1.73 -6.92 6.54
N ARG A 20 3.01 -7.22 6.28
CA ARG A 20 4.10 -7.05 7.26
C ARG A 20 4.26 -5.60 7.69
N VAL A 21 4.16 -4.66 6.74
CA VAL A 21 4.30 -3.22 7.00
C VAL A 21 3.01 -2.60 7.52
N GLY A 22 1.87 -3.02 6.98
CA GLY A 22 0.56 -2.46 7.28
C GLY A 22 0.06 -2.83 8.65
N GLN A 23 0.27 -4.07 9.11
CA GLN A 23 -0.27 -4.57 10.37
C GLN A 23 -1.75 -4.15 10.56
N ASN A 24 -2.05 -3.32 11.56
CA ASN A 24 -3.39 -2.80 11.86
C ASN A 24 -3.92 -1.77 10.84
N MET A 25 -3.06 -1.26 9.95
CA MET A 25 -3.40 -0.33 8.87
C MET A 25 -3.77 -1.07 7.56
N MET A 26 -3.81 -2.40 7.57
CA MET A 26 -4.27 -3.18 6.42
C MET A 26 -5.68 -2.75 6.01
N GLY A 27 -5.78 -2.22 4.79
CA GLY A 27 -7.02 -1.67 4.22
C GLY A 27 -7.16 -0.15 4.31
N ASN A 28 -6.25 0.54 5.00
CA ASN A 28 -6.15 1.99 4.93
C ASN A 28 -5.36 2.41 3.69
N LEU A 29 -6.06 2.70 2.60
CA LEU A 29 -5.43 3.10 1.33
C LEU A 29 -4.56 4.35 1.49
N SER A 30 -5.03 5.35 2.24
CA SER A 30 -4.28 6.60 2.45
C SER A 30 -2.92 6.34 3.09
N PHE A 31 -2.84 5.45 4.09
CA PHE A 31 -1.56 5.08 4.71
C PHE A 31 -0.56 4.52 3.70
N PHE A 32 -1.01 3.59 2.85
CA PHE A 32 -0.18 2.92 1.85
C PHE A 32 0.24 3.82 0.68
N LEU A 33 -0.47 4.93 0.45
CA LEU A 33 -0.12 5.92 -0.57
C LEU A 33 0.62 7.13 -0.01
N GLY A 34 0.89 7.18 1.30
CA GLY A 34 1.49 8.36 1.91
C GLY A 34 0.54 9.56 1.92
N GLY A 35 -0.73 9.32 2.20
CA GLY A 35 -1.74 10.35 2.40
C GLY A 35 -1.51 11.09 3.71
N LYS A 36 -1.63 12.42 3.65
CA LYS A 36 -1.55 13.33 4.79
C LYS A 36 -2.96 13.83 5.13
N SER A 37 -3.34 13.75 6.40
CA SER A 37 -4.56 14.32 6.96
C SER A 37 -4.37 15.81 7.31
N ALA A 38 -5.47 16.57 7.35
CA ALA A 38 -5.46 17.94 7.87
C ALA A 38 -5.06 18.03 9.36
N SER A 39 -5.27 16.94 10.11
CA SER A 39 -4.85 16.81 11.50
C SER A 39 -3.35 16.49 11.66
N ASP A 40 -2.65 16.16 10.56
CA ASP A 40 -1.23 15.84 10.62
C ASP A 40 -0.39 17.11 10.73
N GLY A 41 0.50 17.12 11.72
CA GLY A 41 1.37 18.28 11.99
C GLY A 41 2.33 18.62 10.85
N ALA A 42 2.97 19.79 10.94
CA ALA A 42 3.90 20.29 9.94
C ALA A 42 5.10 19.36 9.66
N LYS A 43 5.48 18.51 10.63
CA LYS A 43 6.60 17.55 10.52
C LYS A 43 6.21 16.18 9.97
N TRP A 44 4.96 16.01 9.53
CA TRP A 44 4.47 14.73 9.03
C TRP A 44 5.31 14.21 7.86
N ARG A 45 5.55 12.89 7.84
CA ARG A 45 6.21 12.17 6.75
C ARG A 45 5.46 10.87 6.49
N PRO A 46 5.38 10.42 5.22
CA PRO A 46 4.77 9.15 4.91
C PRO A 46 5.63 8.00 5.44
N ASN A 47 4.99 6.85 5.71
CA ASN A 47 5.73 5.61 5.91
C ASN A 47 6.26 5.13 4.54
N LEU A 48 7.54 5.40 4.27
CA LEU A 48 8.17 5.06 3.00
C LEU A 48 8.21 3.56 2.73
N GLU A 49 8.22 2.73 3.76
CA GLU A 49 8.18 1.28 3.60
C GLU A 49 6.81 0.84 3.07
N ALA A 50 5.74 1.43 3.60
CA ALA A 50 4.37 1.16 3.16
C ALA A 50 4.14 1.63 1.71
N VAL A 51 4.64 2.83 1.39
CA VAL A 51 4.57 3.38 0.03
C VAL A 51 5.34 2.49 -0.96
N ARG A 52 6.57 2.10 -0.63
CA ARG A 52 7.38 1.21 -1.49
C ARG A 52 6.74 -0.16 -1.67
N ALA A 53 6.18 -0.75 -0.61
CA ALA A 53 5.47 -2.01 -0.69
C ALA A 53 4.27 -1.92 -1.65
N THR A 54 3.54 -0.81 -1.60
CA THR A 54 2.38 -0.56 -2.47
C THR A 54 2.79 -0.37 -3.92
N VAL A 55 3.88 0.36 -4.19
CA VAL A 55 4.44 0.50 -5.54
C VAL A 55 4.85 -0.86 -6.09
N LYS A 56 5.59 -1.66 -5.33
CA LYS A 56 5.99 -3.02 -5.73
C LYS A 56 4.77 -3.90 -6.03
N PHE A 57 3.74 -3.85 -5.19
CA PHE A 57 2.48 -4.55 -5.44
C PHE A 57 1.81 -4.08 -6.74
N ALA A 58 1.71 -2.77 -6.96
CA ALA A 58 1.11 -2.23 -8.18
C ALA A 58 1.87 -2.67 -9.44
N MET A 59 3.20 -2.69 -9.38
CA MET A 59 4.06 -3.17 -10.46
C MET A 59 3.90 -4.68 -10.72
N ALA A 60 4.05 -5.50 -9.68
CA ALA A 60 3.96 -6.97 -9.79
C ALA A 60 2.61 -7.44 -10.34
N THR A 61 1.56 -6.65 -10.10
CA THR A 61 0.21 -6.98 -10.55
C THR A 61 -0.20 -6.30 -11.86
N GLY A 62 0.75 -5.63 -12.55
CA GLY A 62 0.53 -5.00 -13.85
C GLY A 62 -0.37 -3.75 -13.79
N ARG A 63 -0.57 -3.17 -12.61
CA ARG A 63 -1.39 -1.95 -12.40
C ARG A 63 -0.56 -0.68 -12.56
N LEU A 64 0.76 -0.80 -12.41
CA LEU A 64 1.73 0.26 -12.64
C LEU A 64 2.82 -0.31 -13.54
N SER A 65 2.96 0.25 -14.73
CA SER A 65 4.06 -0.08 -15.63
C SER A 65 5.27 0.77 -15.28
N GLN A 66 6.47 0.22 -15.43
CA GLN A 66 7.69 1.03 -15.49
C GLN A 66 7.79 1.67 -16.89
N GLU A 67 6.77 2.42 -17.32
CA GLU A 67 6.87 3.22 -18.53
C GLU A 67 7.34 4.61 -18.14
N GLY A 68 8.64 4.82 -18.30
CA GLY A 68 9.37 6.03 -17.97
C GLY A 68 10.84 5.81 -18.29
N VAL A 69 11.21 6.26 -19.49
CA VAL A 69 12.58 6.52 -19.95
C VAL A 69 13.34 7.42 -18.97
#